data_AF-A0A3D3XTA4-F1
#
_entry.id   AF-A0A3D3XTA4-F1
#
_cell.length_a   1.000
_cell.length_b   1.000
_cell.length_c   1.000
_cell.angle_alpha   90.00
_cell.angle_beta   90.00
_cell.angle_gamma   90.00
#
_symmetry.space_group_name_H-M   'P 1'
#
loop_
_entity.id
_entity.type
_entity.pdbx_description
1 polymer ?
#
loop_
_entity_poly.entity_id
_entity_poly.type
_entity_poly.pdbx_seq_one_letter_code
_entity_poly.pdbx_strand_id
1 'polypeptide(L)'
;MPRKALSKNCSGNVAIFVQTREPALWAQKFDDIGTEGESFMNRFIDYFPSAYLTVNSIIYGVFAFLFVVDANTLFSDLKVLPREQVGLTELRAMYVGLMAAIGLFSILAVLFRQLQLAGIIFGFISSSTLAAARSYGMFIAGFSSELMQDLLIAEISSAFLALIALYCSIKGSNSIE
;
A
#
# COMPACT_ATOMS: atom_id res chain seq x y z
N MET A 1 -34.38 -47.14 57.62
CA MET A 1 -35.22 -46.15 58.35
C MET A 1 -35.78 -45.14 57.34
N PRO A 2 -37.08 -44.81 57.40
CA PRO A 2 -37.81 -44.14 56.31
C PRO A 2 -38.03 -42.63 56.57
N ARG A 3 -38.22 -41.82 55.53
CA ARG A 3 -39.08 -40.62 55.60
C ARG A 3 -39.95 -40.48 54.37
N LYS A 4 -41.23 -40.81 54.66
CA LYS A 4 -42.51 -40.41 54.09
C LYS A 4 -42.52 -39.34 52.99
N ALA A 5 -43.34 -39.65 51.98
CA ALA A 5 -43.92 -38.74 51.01
C ALA A 5 -44.66 -37.56 51.67
N LEU A 6 -44.60 -36.41 51.00
CA LEU A 6 -45.55 -35.31 51.19
C LEU A 6 -45.96 -34.81 49.80
N SER A 7 -47.16 -35.26 49.43
CA SER A 7 -48.00 -34.70 48.38
C SER A 7 -48.21 -33.21 48.61
N LYS A 8 -47.91 -32.39 47.59
CA LYS A 8 -48.64 -31.15 47.33
C LYS A 8 -48.83 -30.99 45.83
N ASN A 9 -50.07 -31.25 45.44
CA ASN A 9 -50.68 -30.81 44.21
C ASN A 9 -50.69 -29.27 44.21
N CYS A 10 -49.87 -28.64 43.37
CA CYS A 10 -50.05 -27.26 42.94
C CYS A 10 -50.04 -27.28 41.41
N SER A 11 -51.25 -27.26 40.87
CA SER A 11 -51.54 -26.73 39.55
C SER A 11 -50.85 -25.37 39.40
N GLY A 12 -49.92 -25.28 38.48
CA GLY A 12 -49.10 -24.10 38.26
C GLY A 12 -48.35 -24.28 36.96
N ASN A 13 -48.92 -23.73 35.90
CA ASN A 13 -48.38 -23.57 34.55
C ASN A 13 -46.87 -23.84 34.47
N VAL A 14 -46.51 -24.96 33.84
CA VAL A 14 -45.21 -25.07 33.19
C VAL A 14 -45.25 -24.06 32.06
N ALA A 15 -44.91 -22.81 32.37
CA ALA A 15 -44.47 -21.86 31.38
C ALA A 15 -43.17 -22.43 30.81
N ILE A 16 -43.32 -23.26 29.77
CA ILE A 16 -42.25 -23.52 28.83
C ILE A 16 -41.96 -22.15 28.24
N PHE A 17 -41.04 -21.41 28.86
CA PHE A 17 -40.38 -20.31 28.19
C PHE A 17 -39.57 -20.96 27.07
N VAL A 18 -40.25 -21.14 25.92
CA VAL A 18 -39.60 -21.21 24.63
C VAL A 18 -38.95 -19.85 24.47
N GLN A 19 -37.77 -19.69 25.06
CA GLN A 19 -36.86 -18.60 24.81
C GLN A 19 -36.56 -18.70 23.31
N THR A 20 -37.27 -17.91 22.51
CA THR A 20 -36.99 -17.72 21.09
C THR A 20 -35.52 -17.30 20.98
N ARG A 21 -34.64 -18.26 20.69
CA ARG A 21 -33.18 -18.06 20.54
C ARG A 21 -32.82 -17.27 19.28
N GLU A 22 -33.80 -17.00 18.43
CA GLU A 22 -33.58 -16.41 17.11
C GLU A 22 -33.04 -14.96 17.15
N PRO A 23 -33.61 -13.98 17.90
CA PRO A 23 -33.09 -12.61 17.89
C PRO A 23 -31.65 -12.48 18.42
N ALA A 24 -31.24 -13.36 19.35
CA ALA A 24 -29.88 -13.34 19.90
C ALA A 24 -28.84 -13.94 18.93
N LEU A 25 -29.22 -14.96 18.15
CA LEU A 25 -28.35 -15.56 17.13
C LEU A 25 -28.10 -14.57 15.98
N TRP A 26 -29.14 -13.84 15.56
CA TRP A 26 -29.01 -12.83 14.52
C TRP A 26 -28.14 -11.67 14.98
N ALA A 27 -28.35 -11.15 16.20
CA ALA A 27 -27.51 -10.08 16.76
C ALA A 27 -26.03 -10.49 16.85
N GLN A 28 -25.75 -11.71 17.33
CA GLN A 28 -24.37 -12.21 17.42
C GLN A 28 -23.71 -12.38 16.05
N LYS A 29 -24.46 -12.81 15.03
CA LYS A 29 -23.96 -12.93 13.66
C LYS A 29 -23.67 -11.56 13.02
N PHE A 30 -24.48 -10.54 13.31
CA PHE A 30 -24.22 -9.18 12.84
C PHE A 30 -23.02 -8.54 13.55
N ASP A 31 -22.84 -8.79 14.85
CA ASP A 31 -21.65 -8.37 15.59
C ASP A 31 -20.38 -9.06 15.07
N ASP A 32 -20.40 -10.38 14.83
CA ASP A 32 -19.25 -11.09 14.26
C ASP A 32 -18.85 -10.52 12.88
N ILE A 33 -19.83 -10.23 12.01
CA ILE A 33 -19.58 -9.62 10.69
C ILE A 33 -18.97 -8.21 10.84
N GLY A 34 -19.46 -7.41 11.79
CA GLY A 34 -18.91 -6.09 12.09
C GLY A 34 -17.48 -6.17 12.61
N THR A 35 -17.23 -7.09 13.54
CA THR A 35 -15.92 -7.28 14.19
C THR A 35 -14.88 -7.81 13.20
N GLU A 36 -15.25 -8.72 12.30
CA GLU A 36 -14.37 -9.20 11.23
C GLU A 36 -13.99 -8.06 10.27
N GLY A 37 -14.96 -7.22 9.88
CA GLY A 37 -14.72 -6.06 9.01
C GLY A 37 -13.77 -5.03 9.62
N GLU A 38 -13.93 -4.71 10.91
CA GLU A 38 -13.02 -3.81 11.62
C GLU A 38 -11.61 -4.41 11.78
N SER A 39 -11.52 -5.71 12.08
CA SER A 39 -10.23 -6.39 12.21
C SER A 39 -9.46 -6.44 10.88
N PHE A 40 -10.17 -6.61 9.76
CA PHE A 40 -9.58 -6.57 8.43
C PHE A 40 -9.09 -5.17 8.07
N MET A 41 -9.91 -4.14 8.31
CA MET A 41 -9.55 -2.76 8.05
C MET A 41 -8.31 -2.32 8.85
N ASN A 42 -8.21 -2.71 10.11
CA ASN A 42 -7.05 -2.37 10.94
C ASN A 42 -5.77 -3.04 10.43
N ARG A 43 -5.83 -4.35 10.10
CA ARG A 43 -4.69 -5.04 9.48
C ARG A 43 -4.29 -4.43 8.14
N PHE A 44 -5.27 -4.00 7.35
CA PHE A 44 -5.01 -3.35 6.07
C PHE A 44 -4.31 -2.00 6.27
N ILE A 45 -4.79 -1.17 7.19
CA ILE A 45 -4.20 0.13 7.52
C ILE A 45 -2.75 -0.02 8.00
N ASP A 46 -2.46 -1.04 8.80
CA ASP A 46 -1.12 -1.29 9.33
C ASP A 46 -0.16 -1.84 8.28
N TYR A 47 -0.64 -2.70 7.37
CA TYR A 47 0.20 -3.37 6.38
C TYR A 47 0.44 -2.54 5.11
N PHE A 48 -0.56 -1.76 4.68
CA PHE A 48 -0.53 -1.04 3.42
C PHE A 48 0.69 -0.11 3.23
N PRO A 49 1.13 0.69 4.24
CA PRO A 49 2.27 1.57 4.08
C PRO A 49 3.59 0.80 3.88
N SER A 50 3.75 -0.36 4.53
CA SER A 50 4.93 -1.22 4.36
C SER A 50 4.93 -1.92 3.00
N ALA A 51 3.77 -2.41 2.57
CA ALA A 51 3.58 -3.02 1.26
C ALA A 51 3.90 -2.05 0.12
N TYR A 52 3.41 -0.80 0.20
CA TYR A 52 3.72 0.26 -0.76
C TYR A 52 5.24 0.47 -0.90
N LEU A 53 5.95 0.64 0.22
CA LEU A 53 7.40 0.88 0.20
C LEU A 53 8.19 -0.31 -0.37
N THR A 54 7.73 -1.54 -0.10
CA THR A 54 8.36 -2.75 -0.63
C THR A 54 8.18 -2.85 -2.13
N VAL A 55 6.96 -2.65 -2.63
CA VAL A 55 6.68 -2.64 -4.07
C VAL A 55 7.47 -1.53 -4.76
N ASN A 56 7.49 -0.33 -4.18
CA ASN A 56 8.24 0.81 -4.70
C ASN A 56 9.75 0.52 -4.78
N SER A 57 10.31 -0.10 -3.74
CA SER A 57 11.71 -0.53 -3.74
C SER A 57 12.02 -1.54 -4.84
N ILE A 58 11.16 -2.54 -5.02
CA ILE A 58 11.32 -3.55 -6.07
C ILE A 58 11.28 -2.90 -7.45
N ILE A 59 10.31 -2.02 -7.70
CA ILE A 59 10.18 -1.31 -8.98
C ILE A 59 11.46 -0.53 -9.29
N TYR A 60 11.91 0.31 -8.35
CA TYR A 60 13.12 1.11 -8.55
C TYR A 60 14.40 0.26 -8.64
N GLY A 61 14.47 -0.85 -7.91
CA GLY A 61 15.56 -1.83 -8.01
C GLY A 61 15.61 -2.51 -9.38
N VAL A 62 14.46 -2.93 -9.92
CA VAL A 62 14.35 -3.50 -11.27
C VAL A 62 14.75 -2.46 -12.31
N PHE A 63 14.28 -1.21 -12.21
CA PHE A 63 14.71 -0.15 -13.13
C PHE A 63 16.22 0.11 -13.06
N ALA A 64 16.79 0.21 -11.86
CA ALA A 64 18.24 0.36 -11.70
C ALA A 64 19.00 -0.80 -12.37
N PHE A 65 18.52 -2.04 -12.20
CA PHE A 65 19.10 -3.21 -12.85
C PHE A 65 18.97 -3.15 -14.38
N LEU A 66 17.80 -2.80 -14.91
CA LEU A 66 17.58 -2.67 -16.36
C LEU A 66 18.49 -1.59 -16.97
N PHE A 67 18.68 -0.45 -16.31
CA PHE A 67 19.64 0.57 -16.74
C PHE A 67 21.11 0.10 -16.63
N VAL A 68 21.40 -0.90 -15.81
CA VAL A 68 22.73 -1.55 -15.77
C VAL A 68 22.88 -2.56 -16.90
N VAL A 69 21.85 -3.33 -17.25
CA VAL A 69 21.96 -4.36 -18.29
C VAL A 69 21.86 -3.76 -19.70
N ASP A 70 20.87 -2.90 -19.94
CA ASP A 70 20.58 -2.36 -21.26
C ASP A 70 20.01 -0.93 -21.21
N ALA A 71 20.90 0.02 -20.90
CA ALA A 71 20.55 1.44 -20.90
C ALA A 71 20.26 1.99 -22.30
N ASN A 72 20.85 1.41 -23.35
CA ASN A 72 20.80 1.98 -24.69
C ASN A 72 19.41 1.82 -25.30
N THR A 73 18.80 0.63 -25.17
CA THR A 73 17.41 0.41 -25.62
C THR A 73 16.44 1.26 -24.83
N LEU A 74 16.59 1.34 -23.50
CA LEU A 74 15.77 2.22 -22.66
C LEU A 74 15.87 3.68 -23.10
N PHE A 75 17.07 4.25 -23.22
CA PHE A 75 17.22 5.64 -23.66
C PHE A 75 16.73 5.86 -25.10
N SER A 76 16.83 4.85 -25.97
CA SER A 76 16.28 4.88 -27.33
C SER A 76 14.75 4.92 -27.32
N ASP A 77 14.10 4.11 -26.49
CA ASP A 77 12.65 4.08 -26.35
C ASP A 77 12.11 5.36 -25.67
N LEU A 78 12.91 5.97 -24.78
CA LEU A 78 12.65 7.29 -24.24
C LEU A 78 12.96 8.43 -25.24
N LYS A 79 13.58 8.15 -26.39
CA LYS A 79 14.08 9.15 -27.36
C LYS A 79 15.07 10.16 -26.76
N VAL A 80 15.79 9.78 -25.71
CA VAL A 80 16.82 10.58 -25.02
C VAL A 80 18.20 10.00 -25.33
N LEU A 81 18.58 9.95 -26.62
CA LEU A 81 19.96 9.61 -26.98
C LEU A 81 20.82 10.88 -27.04
N PRO A 82 21.78 11.06 -26.12
CA PRO A 82 22.77 12.11 -26.26
C PRO A 82 23.64 11.87 -27.51
N ARG A 83 24.09 12.97 -28.13
CA ARG A 83 24.87 12.97 -29.37
C ARG A 83 26.28 12.41 -29.18
N GLU A 84 26.77 12.38 -27.94
CA GLU A 84 28.11 11.93 -27.55
C GLU A 84 28.04 10.74 -26.58
N GLN A 85 28.94 9.77 -26.76
CA GLN A 85 29.00 8.56 -25.94
C GLN A 85 29.29 8.85 -24.46
N VAL A 86 30.05 9.92 -24.16
CA VAL A 86 30.35 10.35 -22.79
C VAL A 86 29.10 10.84 -22.07
N GLY A 87 28.24 11.60 -22.77
CA GLY A 87 26.95 12.05 -22.23
C GLY A 87 26.02 10.88 -21.91
N LEU A 88 26.11 9.77 -22.65
CA LEU A 88 25.32 8.57 -22.37
C LEU A 88 25.80 7.85 -21.10
N THR A 89 27.11 7.80 -20.86
CA THR A 89 27.67 7.20 -19.64
C THR A 89 27.34 8.01 -18.39
N GLU A 90 27.38 9.34 -18.46
CA GLU A 90 27.01 10.21 -17.35
C GLU A 90 25.52 10.14 -17.03
N LEU A 91 24.67 10.18 -18.06
CA LEU A 91 23.22 10.03 -17.92
C LEU A 91 22.89 8.68 -17.26
N ARG A 92 23.49 7.59 -17.74
CA ARG A 92 23.32 6.26 -17.17
C ARG A 92 23.74 6.21 -15.70
N ALA A 93 24.93 6.73 -15.36
CA ALA A 93 25.42 6.72 -13.98
C ALA A 93 24.49 7.50 -13.03
N MET A 94 24.00 8.66 -13.47
CA MET A 94 23.04 9.47 -12.71
C MET A 94 21.72 8.73 -12.49
N TYR A 95 21.12 8.15 -13.54
CA TYR A 95 19.84 7.45 -13.42
C TYR A 95 19.98 6.16 -12.59
N VAL A 96 21.01 5.36 -12.80
CA VAL A 96 21.28 4.16 -11.99
C VAL A 96 21.48 4.55 -10.52
N GLY A 97 22.31 5.56 -10.26
CA GLY A 97 22.57 6.05 -8.90
C GLY A 97 21.31 6.55 -8.21
N LEU A 98 20.49 7.35 -8.91
CA LEU A 98 19.23 7.88 -8.39
C LEU A 98 18.23 6.76 -8.09
N MET A 99 17.98 5.87 -9.05
CA MET A 99 17.02 4.76 -8.88
C MET A 99 17.47 3.80 -7.79
N ALA A 100 18.77 3.48 -7.72
CA ALA A 100 19.33 2.64 -6.67
C ALA A 100 19.22 3.30 -5.29
N ALA A 101 19.49 4.60 -5.19
CA ALA A 101 19.37 5.35 -3.93
C ALA A 101 17.92 5.40 -3.44
N ILE A 102 16.95 5.67 -4.32
CA ILE A 102 15.51 5.67 -3.99
C ILE A 102 15.08 4.26 -3.56
N GLY A 103 15.50 3.24 -4.31
CA GLY A 103 15.21 1.84 -4.00
C GLY A 103 15.75 1.43 -2.62
N LEU A 104 17.02 1.76 -2.34
CA LEU A 104 17.68 1.46 -1.07
C LEU A 104 17.06 2.22 0.10
N PHE A 105 16.76 3.52 -0.08
CA PHE A 105 16.09 4.33 0.93
C PHE A 105 14.70 3.76 1.26
N SER A 106 13.98 3.28 0.25
CA SER A 106 12.69 2.61 0.44
C SER A 106 12.82 1.30 1.24
N ILE A 107 13.88 0.50 1.02
CA ILE A 107 14.16 -0.69 1.84
C ILE A 107 14.42 -0.30 3.29
N LEU A 108 15.27 0.72 3.51
CA LEU A 108 15.56 1.20 4.86
C LEU A 108 14.31 1.72 5.55
N ALA A 109 13.40 2.39 4.83
CA ALA A 109 12.12 2.84 5.35
C ALA A 109 11.16 1.68 5.71
N VAL A 110 11.29 0.51 5.07
CA VAL A 110 10.58 -0.72 5.46
C VAL A 110 11.18 -1.33 6.73
N LEU A 111 12.52 -1.37 6.83
CA LEU A 111 13.23 -1.98 7.96
C LEU A 111 13.10 -1.14 9.24
N PHE A 112 13.06 0.18 9.13
CA PHE A 112 13.01 1.10 10.25
C PHE A 112 11.67 1.85 10.29
N ARG A 113 10.81 1.48 11.25
CA ARG A 113 9.48 2.10 11.44
C ARG A 113 9.53 3.62 11.64
N GLN A 114 10.62 4.15 12.20
CA GLN A 114 10.87 5.59 12.35
C GLN A 114 11.06 6.32 11.02
N LEU A 115 11.62 5.63 10.00
CA LEU A 115 11.85 6.17 8.67
C LEU A 115 10.69 5.92 7.71
N GLN A 116 9.70 5.12 8.10
CA GLN A 116 8.60 4.71 7.24
C GLN A 116 7.80 5.91 6.70
N LEU A 117 7.45 6.86 7.58
CA LEU A 117 6.74 8.08 7.19
C LEU A 117 7.58 8.95 6.24
N ALA A 118 8.88 9.10 6.54
CA ALA A 118 9.80 9.83 5.66
C ALA A 118 9.94 9.16 4.28
N GLY A 119 9.99 7.82 4.25
CA GLY A 119 10.01 7.02 3.03
C GLY A 119 8.77 7.22 2.16
N ILE A 120 7.59 7.24 2.77
CA ILE A 120 6.32 7.45 2.05
C ILE A 120 6.25 8.86 1.47
N ILE A 121 6.59 9.88 2.26
CA ILE A 121 6.64 11.27 1.79
C ILE A 121 7.65 11.43 0.65
N PHE A 122 8.84 10.86 0.80
CA PHE A 122 9.87 10.89 -0.23
C PHE A 122 9.41 10.20 -1.51
N GLY A 123 8.74 9.05 -1.41
CA GLY A 123 8.15 8.34 -2.55
C GLY A 123 7.06 9.15 -3.25
N PHE A 124 6.21 9.85 -2.49
CA PHE A 124 5.19 10.75 -3.04
C PHE A 124 5.81 11.92 -3.80
N ILE A 125 6.79 12.60 -3.20
CA ILE A 125 7.50 13.73 -3.83
C ILE A 125 8.22 13.26 -5.09
N SER A 126 8.92 12.13 -5.02
CA SER A 126 9.66 11.57 -6.15
C SER A 126 8.74 11.21 -7.31
N SER A 127 7.65 10.49 -7.05
CA SER A 127 6.67 10.09 -8.08
C SER A 127 5.98 11.31 -8.70
N SER A 128 5.61 12.30 -7.87
CA SER A 128 4.98 13.54 -8.35
C SER A 128 5.94 14.37 -9.20
N THR A 129 7.21 14.46 -8.80
CA THR A 129 8.23 15.21 -9.55
C THR A 129 8.57 14.52 -10.88
N LEU A 130 8.67 13.19 -10.89
CA LEU A 130 8.84 12.41 -12.13
C LEU A 130 7.66 12.62 -13.07
N ALA A 131 6.42 12.48 -12.58
CA ALA A 131 5.21 12.70 -13.36
C ALA A 131 5.17 14.11 -13.95
N ALA A 132 5.55 15.13 -13.18
CA ALA A 132 5.62 16.51 -13.64
C ALA A 132 6.70 16.71 -14.72
N ALA A 133 7.91 16.19 -14.50
CA ALA A 133 9.00 16.27 -15.46
C ALA A 133 8.67 15.54 -16.77
N ARG A 134 8.00 14.38 -16.69
CA ARG A 134 7.59 13.58 -17.84
C ARG A 134 6.42 14.22 -18.59
N SER A 135 5.44 14.76 -17.87
CA SER A 135 4.37 15.59 -18.45
C SER A 135 4.96 16.79 -19.19
N TYR A 136 5.91 17.49 -18.59
CA TYR A 136 6.60 18.61 -19.25
C TYR A 136 7.28 18.17 -20.56
N GLY A 137 8.01 17.04 -20.54
CA GLY A 137 8.65 16.47 -21.74
C GLY A 137 7.65 16.11 -22.85
N MET A 138 6.47 15.62 -22.50
CA MET A 138 5.42 15.27 -23.46
C MET A 138 4.71 16.51 -24.04
N PHE A 139 4.30 17.45 -23.19
CA PHE A 139 3.46 18.59 -23.61
C PHE A 139 4.22 19.74 -24.26
N ILE A 140 5.48 19.97 -23.86
CA ILE A 140 6.27 21.11 -24.34
C ILE A 140 7.33 20.67 -25.34
N ALA A 141 8.02 19.55 -25.09
CA ALA A 141 9.07 19.08 -26.00
C ALA A 141 8.53 18.16 -27.12
N GLY A 142 7.26 17.77 -27.08
CA GLY A 142 6.59 17.00 -28.15
C GLY A 142 7.11 15.57 -28.33
N PHE A 143 7.96 15.09 -27.42
CA PHE A 143 8.46 13.72 -27.43
C PHE A 143 7.46 12.83 -26.70
N SER A 144 6.61 12.16 -27.48
CA SER A 144 5.75 11.08 -26.97
C SER A 144 6.24 9.75 -27.54
N SER A 145 6.46 8.79 -26.66
CA SER A 145 6.63 7.37 -26.96
C SER A 145 5.66 6.56 -26.09
N GLU A 146 5.30 5.36 -26.51
CA GLU A 146 4.40 4.47 -25.76
C GLU A 146 4.94 4.23 -24.34
N LEU A 147 6.24 3.96 -24.23
CA LEU A 147 6.91 3.78 -22.94
C LEU A 147 6.87 5.03 -22.05
N MET A 148 6.91 6.25 -22.62
CA MET A 148 6.73 7.47 -21.82
C MET A 148 5.31 7.61 -21.26
N GLN A 149 4.29 7.20 -22.01
CA GLN A 149 2.90 7.24 -21.54
C GLN A 149 2.65 6.20 -20.44
N ASP A 150 3.16 4.98 -20.62
CA ASP A 150 3.04 3.92 -19.60
C ASP A 150 3.75 4.31 -18.30
N LEU A 151 4.94 4.92 -18.38
CA LEU A 151 5.63 5.43 -17.21
C LEU A 151 4.85 6.57 -16.53
N LEU A 152 4.24 7.48 -17.30
CA LEU A 152 3.47 8.58 -16.72
C LEU A 152 2.26 8.05 -15.92
N ILE A 153 1.54 7.07 -16.47
CA ILE A 153 0.42 6.42 -15.79
C ILE A 153 0.92 5.71 -14.52
N ALA A 154 2.04 5.00 -14.61
CA ALA A 154 2.66 4.34 -13.46
C ALA A 154 3.06 5.35 -12.38
N GLU A 155 3.67 6.48 -12.74
CA GLU A 155 4.09 7.53 -11.81
C GLU A 155 2.89 8.20 -11.11
N ILE A 156 1.82 8.50 -11.84
CA ILE A 156 0.56 9.06 -11.27
C ILE A 156 -0.09 8.04 -10.34
N SER A 157 -0.17 6.78 -10.76
CA SER A 157 -0.74 5.72 -9.93
C SER A 157 0.06 5.51 -8.64
N SER A 158 1.39 5.55 -8.74
CA SER A 158 2.31 5.46 -7.59
C SER A 158 2.11 6.64 -6.63
N ALA A 159 1.99 7.86 -7.14
CA ALA A 159 1.71 9.04 -6.33
C ALA A 159 0.37 8.93 -5.59
N PHE A 160 -0.67 8.39 -6.24
CA PHE A 160 -1.96 8.15 -5.60
C PHE A 160 -1.87 7.07 -4.51
N LEU A 161 -1.18 5.95 -4.78
CA LEU A 161 -0.92 4.92 -3.77
C LEU A 161 -0.12 5.47 -2.58
N ALA A 162 0.83 6.37 -2.83
CA ALA A 162 1.61 7.02 -1.77
C ALA A 162 0.73 7.89 -0.86
N LEU A 163 -0.27 8.60 -1.41
CA LEU A 163 -1.24 9.37 -0.61
C LEU A 163 -2.09 8.46 0.28
N ILE A 164 -2.56 7.33 -0.25
CA ILE A 164 -3.30 6.33 0.53
C ILE A 164 -2.40 5.77 1.64
N ALA A 165 -1.14 5.45 1.33
CA ALA A 165 -0.18 4.96 2.30
C ALA A 165 0.12 5.99 3.40
N LEU A 166 0.20 7.27 3.04
CA LEU A 166 0.38 8.36 3.99
C LEU A 166 -0.84 8.49 4.91
N TYR A 167 -2.05 8.45 4.35
CA TYR A 167 -3.29 8.50 5.13
C TYR A 167 -3.39 7.32 6.11
N CYS A 168 -3.10 6.10 5.65
CA CYS A 168 -3.05 4.91 6.50
C CYS A 168 -2.00 5.05 7.61
N SER A 169 -0.80 5.55 7.29
CA SER A 169 0.27 5.72 8.27
C SER A 169 -0.08 6.73 9.37
N ILE A 170 -0.77 7.82 9.03
CA ILE A 170 -1.24 8.82 10.01
C ILE A 170 -2.35 8.22 10.89
N LYS A 171 -3.32 7.53 10.28
CA LYS A 171 -4.43 6.92 11.01
C LYS A 171 -3.95 5.82 11.98
N GLY A 172 -2.99 5.00 11.57
CA GLY A 172 -2.39 3.98 12.43
C GLY A 172 -1.55 4.57 13.57
N SER A 173 -0.94 5.74 13.39
CA SER A 173 -0.22 6.44 14.47
C SER A 173 -1.16 6.92 15.58
N ASN A 174 -2.35 7.41 15.21
CA ASN A 174 -3.33 7.96 16.16
C ASN A 174 -4.07 6.90 16.98
N SER A 175 -3.92 5.61 16.69
CA SER A 175 -4.58 4.53 17.46
C SER A 175 -3.68 3.95 18.58
N ILE A 176 -2.46 4.46 18.71
CA ILE A 176 -1.46 3.99 19.69
C ILE A 176 -1.29 5.00 20.85
N GLU A 177 -1.80 6.23 20.71
CA GLU A 177 -1.99 7.21 21.81
C GLU A 177 -3.35 7.05 22.49
#